data_AF-A0A534J180-F1
#
_entry.id   AF-A0A534J180-F1
#
_cell.length_a   1.000
_cell.length_b   1.000
_cell.length_c   1.000
_cell.angle_alpha   90.00
_cell.angle_beta   90.00
_cell.angle_gamma   90.00
#
_symmetry.space_group_name_H-M   'P 1'
#
loop_
_entity.id
_entity.type
_entity.pdbx_description
1 polymer ?
#
loop_
_entity_poly.entity_id
_entity_poly.type
_entity_poly.pdbx_seq_one_letter_code
_entity_poly.pdbx_strand_id
1 'polypeptide(L)'
;MVEVDLDETAKGILMATLASPKTAGELTRIFGLPGAVIVDYLELLEHLGLVRVVLSYFGRGGRIIRYYEADLPIDTSDLGRKEPAVP
;
A
#
# COMPACT_ATOMS: atom_id res chain seq x y z
N MET A 1 13.40 -9.12 11.17
CA MET A 1 12.36 -8.92 10.14
C MET A 1 11.72 -10.27 9.90
N VAL A 2 10.40 -10.36 10.07
CA VAL A 2 9.66 -11.56 9.64
C VAL A 2 9.54 -11.46 8.13
N GLU A 3 9.99 -12.49 7.41
CA GLU A 3 9.86 -12.55 5.96
C GLU A 3 8.39 -12.89 5.66
N VAL A 4 7.64 -11.91 5.18
CA VAL A 4 6.23 -12.06 4.81
C VAL A 4 6.18 -12.47 3.35
N ASP A 5 5.77 -13.70 3.07
CA ASP A 5 5.56 -14.17 1.71
C ASP A 5 4.20 -13.66 1.21
N LEU A 6 4.26 -12.65 0.34
CA LEU A 6 3.10 -12.08 -0.33
C LEU A 6 2.99 -12.69 -1.73
N ASP A 7 1.77 -13.04 -2.15
CA ASP A 7 1.53 -13.36 -3.55
C ASP A 7 1.71 -12.13 -4.46
N GLU A 8 1.79 -12.36 -5.77
CA GLU A 8 2.02 -11.31 -6.75
C GLU A 8 0.91 -10.24 -6.78
N THR A 9 -0.31 -10.59 -6.41
CA THR A 9 -1.43 -9.64 -6.36
C THR A 9 -1.27 -8.71 -5.16
N ALA A 10 -0.97 -9.25 -3.99
CA ALA A 10 -0.72 -8.49 -2.77
C ALA A 10 0.49 -7.55 -2.96
N LYS A 11 1.58 -8.02 -3.58
CA LYS A 11 2.73 -7.18 -3.95
C LYS A 11 2.31 -6.04 -4.88
N GLY A 12 1.53 -6.34 -5.92
CA GLY A 12 1.03 -5.33 -6.86
C GLY A 12 0.21 -4.25 -6.16
N ILE A 13 -0.73 -4.65 -5.30
CA ILE A 13 -1.57 -3.73 -4.52
C ILE A 13 -0.71 -2.85 -3.61
N LEU A 14 0.25 -3.45 -2.88
CA LEU A 14 1.17 -2.73 -2.01
C LEU A 14 1.97 -1.68 -2.79
N MET A 15 2.52 -2.03 -3.95
CA MET A 15 3.23 -1.11 -4.84
C MET A 15 2.34 0.03 -5.35
N ALA A 16 1.08 -0.25 -5.68
CA ALA A 16 0.14 0.78 -6.10
C ALA A 16 -0.17 1.78 -4.97
N THR A 17 -0.27 1.30 -3.73
CA THR A 17 -0.48 2.14 -2.54
C THR A 17 0.76 2.89 -2.07
N LEU A 18 1.97 2.42 -2.44
CA LEU A 18 3.24 3.14 -2.23
C LEU A 18 3.37 4.35 -3.15
N ALA A 19 2.94 4.22 -4.40
CA ALA A 19 3.03 5.31 -5.37
C ALA A 19 2.12 6.50 -5.00
N SER A 20 0.99 6.23 -4.35
CA SER A 20 0.07 7.24 -3.78
C SER A 20 -1.04 6.53 -3.00
N PRO A 21 -1.72 7.21 -2.04
CA PRO A 21 -2.88 6.64 -1.39
C PRO A 21 -3.96 6.20 -2.39
N LYS A 22 -4.53 5.00 -2.20
CA LYS A 22 -5.58 4.43 -3.07
C LYS A 22 -6.79 3.97 -2.29
N THR A 23 -7.95 4.06 -2.91
CA THR A 23 -9.17 3.40 -2.46
C THR A 23 -9.27 1.98 -3.03
N ALA A 24 -10.03 1.12 -2.35
CA ALA A 24 -10.39 -0.21 -2.88
C ALA A 24 -11.05 -0.12 -4.28
N GLY A 25 -11.83 0.93 -4.54
CA GLY A 25 -12.47 1.17 -5.83
C GLY A 25 -11.50 1.55 -6.94
N GLU A 26 -10.42 2.28 -6.65
CA GLU A 26 -9.36 2.56 -7.62
C GLU A 26 -8.55 1.31 -7.92
N LEU A 27 -8.17 0.55 -6.89
CA LEU A 27 -7.43 -0.70 -7.03
C LEU A 27 -8.24 -1.75 -7.82
N THR A 28 -9.55 -1.84 -7.59
CA THR A 28 -10.47 -2.64 -8.42
C THR A 28 -10.32 -2.35 -9.92
N ARG A 29 -10.21 -1.07 -10.28
CA ARG A 29 -10.05 -0.65 -11.69
C ARG A 29 -8.66 -0.94 -12.24
N ILE A 30 -7.62 -0.79 -11.42
CA ILE A 30 -6.23 -1.02 -11.81
C ILE A 30 -5.98 -2.51 -12.07
N PHE A 31 -6.46 -3.37 -11.16
CA PHE A 31 -6.17 -4.82 -11.19
C PHE A 31 -7.25 -5.66 -11.86
N GLY A 32 -8.42 -5.08 -12.15
CA GLY A 32 -9.54 -5.81 -12.75
C GLY A 32 -10.16 -6.88 -11.83
N LEU A 33 -9.93 -6.77 -10.51
CA LEU A 33 -10.41 -7.73 -9.51
C LEU A 33 -11.71 -7.27 -8.85
N PRO A 34 -12.58 -8.17 -8.38
CA PRO A 34 -13.77 -7.80 -7.61
C PRO A 34 -13.41 -6.97 -6.38
N GLY A 35 -14.24 -5.96 -6.06
CA GLY A 35 -13.97 -5.08 -4.93
C GLY A 35 -13.86 -5.79 -3.58
N ALA A 36 -14.58 -6.90 -3.38
CA ALA A 36 -14.45 -7.73 -2.18
C ALA A 36 -13.03 -8.32 -2.05
N VAL A 37 -12.48 -8.88 -3.14
CA VAL A 37 -11.12 -9.43 -3.17
C VAL A 37 -10.07 -8.36 -2.86
N ILE A 38 -10.24 -7.15 -3.42
CA ILE A 38 -9.34 -6.03 -3.11
C ILE A 38 -9.42 -5.64 -1.63
N VAL A 39 -10.62 -5.64 -1.04
CA VAL A 39 -10.80 -5.37 0.40
C VAL A 39 -10.09 -6.43 1.23
N ASP A 40 -10.24 -7.72 0.90
CA ASP A 40 -9.56 -8.82 1.59
C ASP A 40 -8.03 -8.64 1.58
N TYR A 41 -7.45 -8.24 0.44
CA TYR A 41 -6.02 -7.94 0.36
C TYR A 41 -5.61 -6.71 1.17
N LEU A 42 -6.41 -5.64 1.17
CA LEU A 42 -6.12 -4.45 1.96
C LEU A 42 -6.19 -4.74 3.45
N GLU A 43 -7.15 -5.54 3.90
CA GLU A 43 -7.26 -5.98 5.30
C GLU A 43 -6.07 -6.87 5.70
N LEU A 44 -5.64 -7.77 4.82
CA LEU A 44 -4.42 -8.57 5.03
C LEU A 44 -3.18 -7.68 5.18
N LEU A 45 -2.97 -6.75 4.24
CA LEU A 45 -1.81 -5.84 4.28
C LEU A 45 -1.85 -4.89 5.49
N GLU A 46 -3.04 -4.45 5.91
CA GLU A 46 -3.23 -3.62 7.10
C GLU A 46 -2.92 -4.42 8.37
N HIS A 47 -3.37 -5.68 8.45
CA HIS A 47 -3.06 -6.58 9.56
C HIS A 47 -1.56 -6.86 9.70
N LEU A 48 -0.85 -6.92 8.57
CA LEU A 48 0.61 -7.06 8.51
C LEU A 48 1.36 -5.75 8.79
N GLY A 49 0.64 -4.63 8.95
CA GLY A 49 1.23 -3.30 9.20
C GLY A 49 1.91 -2.68 7.97
N LEU A 50 1.62 -3.20 6.76
CA LEU A 50 2.24 -2.75 5.51
C LEU A 50 1.48 -1.58 4.86
N VAL A 51 0.19 -1.45 5.17
CA VAL A 51 -0.64 -0.31 4.79
C VAL A 51 -1.40 0.23 5.99
N ARG A 52 -1.83 1.49 5.90
CA ARG A 52 -2.71 2.13 6.86
C ARG A 52 -3.74 3.00 6.17
N VAL A 53 -4.88 3.19 6.81
CA VAL A 53 -5.87 4.18 6.37
C VAL A 53 -5.39 5.59 6.71
N VAL A 54 -5.27 6.46 5.71
CA VAL A 54 -4.81 7.87 5.88
C VAL A 54 -5.93 8.89 5.72
N LEU A 55 -7.02 8.53 5.05
CA LEU A 55 -8.22 9.37 4.93
C LEU A 55 -9.46 8.48 4.86
N SER A 56 -10.48 8.87 5.62
CA SER A 56 -11.81 8.27 5.58
C SER A 56 -12.88 9.35 5.47
N TYR A 57 -13.84 9.17 4.57
CA TYR A 57 -14.97 10.08 4.42
C TYR A 57 -16.20 9.35 3.88
N PHE A 58 -17.37 9.95 4.01
CA PHE A 58 -18.59 9.44 3.40
C PHE A 58 -18.73 9.95 1.96
N GLY A 59 -18.76 9.04 1.00
CA GLY A 59 -19.00 9.37 -0.41
C GLY A 59 -20.46 9.68 -0.72
N ARG A 60 -20.74 10.08 -1.96
CA ARG A 60 -22.11 10.17 -2.49
C ARG A 60 -22.77 8.79 -2.41
N GLY A 61 -23.80 8.67 -1.57
CA GLY A 61 -24.48 7.41 -1.27
C GLY A 61 -24.26 6.90 0.15
N GLY A 62 -23.60 7.66 1.02
CA GLY A 62 -23.47 7.33 2.45
C GLY A 62 -22.54 6.15 2.74
N ARG A 63 -21.75 5.71 1.75
CA ARG A 63 -20.75 4.65 1.92
C ARG A 63 -19.42 5.28 2.35
N ILE A 64 -18.75 4.64 3.29
CA ILE A 64 -17.41 5.04 3.71
C ILE A 64 -16.42 4.72 2.59
N ILE A 65 -15.61 5.71 2.23
CA ILE A 65 -14.47 5.57 1.33
C ILE A 65 -13.21 5.73 2.17
N ARG A 66 -12.28 4.79 2.03
CA ARG A 66 -11.00 4.77 2.73
C ARG A 66 -9.86 4.83 1.72
N TYR A 67 -8.92 5.74 1.94
CA TYR A 67 -7.65 5.77 1.24
C TYR A 67 -6.59 5.05 2.08
N TYR A 68 -5.93 4.08 1.46
CA TYR A 68 -4.85 3.29 2.04
C TYR A 68 -3.52 3.77 1.48
N GLU A 69 -2.58 4.02 2.37
CA GLU A 69 -1.18 4.36 2.05
C GLU A 69 -0.29 3.24 2.58
N ALA A 70 0.67 2.82 1.77
CA ALA A 70 1.71 1.92 2.21
C ALA A 70 2.87 2.70 2.82
N ASP A 71 3.41 2.18 3.92
CA ASP A 71 4.58 2.72 4.58
C ASP A 71 5.62 1.59 4.64
N LEU A 72 6.38 1.43 3.55
CA LEU A 72 7.51 0.51 3.58
C LEU A 72 8.58 1.13 4.49
N PRO A 73 9.18 0.36 5.42
CA PRO A 73 10.41 0.81 6.07
C PRO A 73 11.47 0.96 4.97
N ILE A 74 11.70 2.20 4.54
CA ILE A 74 12.80 2.53 3.64
C ILE A 74 14.05 2.27 4.47
N ASP A 75 14.89 1.35 4.02
CA ASP A 75 16.23 1.22 4.57
C ASP A 75 17.01 2.49 4.20
N THR A 76 17.00 3.48 5.09
CA THR A 76 17.71 4.74 4.90
C THR A 76 19.21 4.60 5.19
N SER A 77 19.72 3.40 5.47
CA SER A 77 21.14 3.17 5.78
C SER A 77 22.06 3.66 4.66
N ASP A 78 21.60 3.58 3.41
CA ASP A 78 22.37 4.04 2.25
C ASP A 78 22.37 5.57 2.07
N LEU A 79 21.42 6.30 2.66
CA LEU A 79 21.39 7.77 2.62
C LEU A 79 22.49 8.41 3.49
N GLY A 80 23.15 7.63 4.35
CA GLY A 80 24.29 8.06 5.18
C GLY A 80 25.66 7.83 4.54
N ARG A 81 25.75 7.14 3.39
CA ARG A 81 27.02 6.86 2.72
C ARG A 81 27.42 8.07 1.86
N LYS A 82 28.22 8.97 2.43
CA LYS A 82 29.03 9.88 1.61
C LYS A 82 29.94 9.03 0.73
N GLU A 83 29.69 9.04 -0.58
CA GLU A 83 30.72 8.60 -1.52
C GLU A 83 31.99 9.43 -1.24
N PRO A 84 33.15 8.79 -1.07
CA PRO A 84 34.39 9.54 -1.00
C PRO A 84 34.54 10.28 -2.33
N ALA A 85 34.62 11.60 -2.27
CA ALA A 85 34.98 12.41 -3.42
C ALA A 85 36.29 11.84 -3.98
N VAL A 86 36.22 11.30 -5.20
CA VAL A 86 37.39 10.80 -5.91
C VAL A 86 38.32 12.00 -6.16
N PRO A 87 39.62 11.90 -5.80
CA PRO A 87 40.57 13.01 -5.86
C PRO A 87 40.85 13.52 -7.27
#